data_AF-A0A7J9XQ83-F1
#
_entry.id   AF-A0A7J9XQ83-F1
#
_cell.length_a   1.000
_cell.length_b   1.000
_cell.length_c   1.000
_cell.angle_alpha   90.00
_cell.angle_beta   90.00
_cell.angle_gamma   90.00
#
_symmetry.space_group_name_H-M   'P 1'
#
loop_
_entity.id
_entity.type
_entity.pdbx_description
1 polymer ?
#
loop_
_entity_poly.entity_id
_entity_poly.type
_entity_poly.pdbx_seq_one_letter_code
_entity_poly.pdbx_strand_id
1 'polypeptide(L)'
;MSAKEHFDNDLTTHYVLARRQRPDADEHELAELIVAKLSQEELLRYAGDALVWEAQPTGRRELALSYVQNFVLAMETDPDESS
;
A
#
# COMPACT_ATOMS: atom_id res chain seq x y z
N MET A 1 -20.37 -4.29 -1.80
CA MET A 1 -18.91 -4.23 -1.90
C MET A 1 -18.33 -4.84 -0.66
N SER A 2 -17.39 -5.76 -0.83
CA SER A 2 -16.64 -6.38 0.27
C SER A 2 -15.70 -5.35 0.91
N ALA A 3 -15.34 -5.53 2.19
CA ALA A 3 -14.39 -4.65 2.88
C ALA A 3 -13.06 -4.53 2.11
N LYS A 4 -12.64 -5.61 1.42
CA LYS A 4 -11.49 -5.64 0.52
C LYS A 4 -11.60 -4.71 -0.69
N GLU A 5 -12.78 -4.60 -1.32
CA GLU A 5 -12.97 -3.76 -2.51
C GLU A 5 -12.98 -2.28 -2.16
N HIS A 6 -13.53 -1.92 -1.00
CA HIS A 6 -13.47 -0.54 -0.50
C HIS A 6 -12.02 -0.14 -0.19
N PHE A 7 -11.25 -1.09 0.33
CA PHE A 7 -9.86 -0.93 0.73
C PHE A 7 -8.90 -0.80 -0.45
N ASP A 8 -9.06 -1.63 -1.49
CA ASP A 8 -8.29 -1.52 -2.72
C ASP A 8 -8.57 -0.17 -3.44
N ASN A 9 -9.80 0.36 -3.32
CA ASN A 9 -10.16 1.70 -3.83
C ASN A 9 -9.49 2.86 -3.06
N ASP A 10 -9.39 2.75 -1.73
CA ASP A 10 -8.74 3.79 -0.91
C ASP A 10 -7.22 3.83 -1.20
N LEU A 11 -6.56 2.67 -1.29
CA LEU A 11 -5.15 2.60 -1.71
C LEU A 11 -4.93 3.13 -3.12
N THR A 12 -5.83 2.81 -4.06
CA THR A 12 -5.78 3.35 -5.43
C THR A 12 -5.81 4.89 -5.40
N THR A 13 -6.67 5.47 -4.55
CA THR A 13 -6.74 6.92 -4.37
C THR A 13 -5.43 7.49 -3.84
N HIS A 14 -4.85 6.88 -2.79
CA HIS A 14 -3.56 7.31 -2.24
C HIS A 14 -2.42 7.21 -3.25
N TYR A 15 -2.38 6.13 -4.04
CA TYR A 15 -1.42 5.92 -5.10
C TYR A 15 -1.51 7.01 -6.18
N VAL A 16 -2.71 7.29 -6.70
CA VAL A 16 -2.91 8.34 -7.70
C VAL A 16 -2.47 9.71 -7.18
N LEU A 17 -2.75 10.03 -5.92
CA LEU A 17 -2.31 11.26 -5.29
C LEU A 17 -0.79 11.32 -5.10
N ALA A 18 -0.16 10.22 -4.69
CA ALA A 18 1.29 10.12 -4.51
C ALA A 18 2.02 10.29 -5.85
N ARG A 19 1.59 9.59 -6.91
CA ARG A 19 2.16 9.70 -8.27
C ARG A 19 1.98 11.09 -8.87
N ARG A 20 0.85 11.77 -8.60
CA ARG A 20 0.66 13.17 -9.00
C ARG A 20 1.60 14.13 -8.26
N GLN A 21 1.89 13.86 -6.99
CA GLN A 21 2.77 14.69 -6.18
C GLN A 21 4.25 14.48 -6.53
N ARG A 22 4.64 13.25 -6.85
CA ARG A 22 6.00 12.83 -7.19
C ARG A 22 5.97 11.95 -8.45
N PRO A 23 5.89 12.56 -9.65
CA PRO A 23 5.79 11.80 -10.91
C PRO A 23 6.98 10.88 -11.15
N ASP A 24 8.18 11.32 -10.75
CA ASP A 24 9.44 10.62 -10.99
C ASP A 24 9.87 9.69 -9.84
N ALA A 25 9.03 9.52 -8.82
CA ALA A 25 9.34 8.63 -7.70
C ALA A 25 9.29 7.16 -8.13
N ASP A 26 10.22 6.36 -7.61
CA ASP A 26 10.17 4.89 -7.77
C ASP A 26 9.08 4.25 -6.90
N GLU A 27 8.85 2.94 -7.07
CA GLU A 27 7.76 2.25 -6.35
C GLU A 27 7.97 2.29 -4.83
N HIS A 28 9.23 2.29 -4.38
CA HIS A 28 9.59 2.32 -2.98
C HIS A 28 9.28 3.69 -2.36
N GLU A 29 9.72 4.77 -3.01
CA GLU A 29 9.42 6.14 -2.60
C GLU A 29 7.92 6.42 -2.56
N LEU A 30 7.16 5.93 -3.53
CA LEU A 30 5.70 6.06 -3.53
C LEU A 30 5.05 5.31 -2.37
N ALA A 31 5.49 4.09 -2.10
CA ALA A 31 4.97 3.30 -0.98
C ALA A 31 5.25 3.98 0.37
N GLU A 32 6.45 4.56 0.56
CA GLU A 32 6.77 5.33 1.76
C GLU A 32 5.88 6.58 1.90
N LEU A 33 5.63 7.30 0.80
CA LEU A 33 4.75 8.47 0.77
C LEU A 33 3.29 8.13 1.11
N ILE A 34 2.80 6.99 0.62
CA ILE A 34 1.46 6.49 0.95
C ILE A 34 1.41 6.13 2.43
N VAL A 35 2.33 5.29 2.92
CA VAL A 35 2.40 4.84 4.32
C VAL A 35 2.51 6.00 5.31
N ALA A 36 3.26 7.05 4.96
CA ALA A 36 3.41 8.24 5.80
C ALA A 36 2.10 9.05 5.95
N LYS A 37 1.14 8.90 5.03
CA LYS A 37 -0.16 9.58 5.06
C LYS A 37 -1.28 8.76 5.69
N LEU A 38 -1.04 7.47 5.92
CA LEU A 38 -2.01 6.58 6.56
C LEU A 38 -2.07 6.85 8.06
N SER A 39 -3.29 6.85 8.60
CA SER A 39 -3.52 6.86 10.03
C SER A 39 -3.09 5.55 10.69
N GLN A 40 -2.90 5.56 12.01
CA GLN A 40 -2.56 4.36 12.76
C GLN A 40 -3.61 3.24 12.60
N GLU A 41 -4.90 3.59 12.50
CA GLU A 41 -5.98 2.62 12.31
C GLU A 41 -5.97 2.00 10.91
N GLU A 42 -5.60 2.78 9.89
CA GLU A 42 -5.43 2.28 8.52
C GLU A 42 -4.20 1.39 8.45
N LEU A 43 -3.07 1.81 9.01
CA LEU A 43 -1.87 0.97 9.12
C LEU A 43 -2.15 -0.34 9.85
N LEU A 44 -2.96 -0.32 10.92
CA LEU A 44 -3.39 -1.53 11.63
C LEU A 44 -4.28 -2.44 10.78
N ARG A 45 -5.12 -1.86 9.92
CA ARG A 45 -5.93 -2.62 8.96
C ARG A 45 -5.08 -3.23 7.85
N TYR A 46 -4.16 -2.47 7.25
CA TYR A 46 -3.20 -2.97 6.24
C TYR A 46 -2.29 -4.05 6.80
N ALA A 47 -1.76 -3.83 8.00
CA ALA A 47 -0.93 -4.81 8.67
C ALA A 47 -1.77 -6.01 9.12
N GLY A 48 -3.02 -5.84 9.56
CA GLY A 48 -3.91 -6.92 10.02
C GLY A 48 -4.22 -7.96 8.94
N ASP A 49 -4.42 -7.55 7.69
CA ASP A 49 -4.58 -8.47 6.56
C ASP A 49 -3.26 -9.21 6.21
N ALA A 50 -2.11 -8.63 6.55
CA ALA A 50 -0.79 -9.26 6.43
C ALA A 50 -0.37 -10.07 7.69
N LEU A 51 -0.94 -9.75 8.86
CA LEU A 51 -0.57 -10.21 10.21
C LEU A 51 -1.52 -11.29 10.73
N VAL A 52 -1.66 -12.40 10.01
CA VAL A 52 -2.00 -13.66 10.69
C VAL A 52 -0.83 -14.10 11.61
N TRP A 53 0.35 -13.50 11.50
CA TRP A 53 1.53 -13.82 12.31
C TRP A 53 2.25 -12.59 12.88
N GLU A 54 2.35 -12.56 14.22
CA GLU A 54 3.27 -11.79 15.08
C GLU A 54 2.84 -10.44 15.68
N ALA A 55 2.89 -10.41 17.01
CA ALA A 55 2.58 -9.28 17.87
C ALA A 55 3.86 -8.47 18.17
N GLN A 56 4.21 -7.50 17.31
CA GLN A 56 5.18 -6.45 17.63
C GLN A 56 4.77 -5.09 17.03
N PRO A 57 4.92 -3.96 17.75
CA PRO A 57 4.53 -2.64 17.26
C PRO A 57 5.42 -2.12 16.11
N THR A 58 6.67 -2.59 15.99
CA THR A 58 7.59 -2.27 14.87
C THR A 58 7.23 -3.01 13.59
N GLY A 59 6.76 -4.25 13.67
CA GLY A 59 6.38 -5.05 12.49
C GLY A 59 5.19 -4.49 11.71
N ARG A 60 4.29 -3.73 12.35
CA ARG A 60 3.07 -3.23 11.70
C ARG A 60 3.34 -2.25 10.57
N ARG A 61 4.27 -1.30 10.79
CA ARG A 61 4.63 -0.32 9.75
C ARG A 61 5.39 -0.99 8.61
N GLU A 62 6.30 -1.90 8.93
CA GLU A 62 7.05 -2.67 7.94
C GLU A 62 6.13 -3.56 7.09
N LEU A 63 5.11 -4.17 7.71
CA LEU A 63 4.13 -5.00 7.01
C LEU A 63 3.16 -4.18 6.18
N ALA A 64 2.69 -3.04 6.70
CA ALA A 64 1.92 -2.10 5.89
C ALA A 64 2.74 -1.57 4.71
N LEU A 65 4.03 -1.28 4.91
CA LEU A 65 4.94 -0.89 3.84
C LEU A 65 5.10 -2.00 2.80
N SER A 66 5.32 -3.25 3.23
CA SER A 66 5.42 -4.39 2.32
C SER A 66 4.13 -4.60 1.52
N TYR A 67 2.97 -4.47 2.17
CA TYR A 67 1.67 -4.56 1.50
C TYR A 67 1.50 -3.47 0.45
N VAL A 68 1.76 -2.21 0.82
CA VAL A 68 1.63 -1.06 -0.07
C VAL A 68 2.64 -1.14 -1.22
N GLN A 69 3.87 -1.61 -0.99
CA GLN A 69 4.86 -1.85 -2.04
C GLN A 69 4.36 -2.85 -3.08
N ASN A 70 3.80 -3.99 -2.63
CA ASN A 70 3.23 -4.99 -3.54
C ASN A 70 2.04 -4.43 -4.34
N PHE A 71 1.21 -3.59 -3.71
CA PHE A 71 0.12 -2.90 -4.39
C PHE A 71 0.64 -1.93 -5.45
N VAL A 72 1.61 -1.07 -5.12
CA VAL A 72 2.21 -0.13 -6.08
C VAL A 72 2.84 -0.88 -7.24
N LEU A 73 3.61 -1.94 -6.96
CA LEU A 73 4.19 -2.79 -7.99
C LEU A 73 3.11 -3.35 -8.93
N ALA A 74 1.99 -3.85 -8.39
CA ALA A 74 0.88 -4.36 -9.19
C ALA A 74 0.18 -3.28 -10.03
N MET A 75 0.21 -2.01 -9.60
CA MET A 75 -0.33 -0.88 -10.36
C MET A 75 0.60 -0.40 -11.48
N GLU A 76 1.92 -0.52 -11.28
CA GLU A 76 2.95 -0.16 -12.26
C GLU A 76 3.23 -1.29 -13.27
N THR A 77 3.01 -2.54 -12.87
CA THR A 77 3.15 -3.69 -13.75
C THR A 77 1.92 -3.74 -14.66
N ASP A 78 2.10 -3.44 -15.93
CA ASP A 78 1.04 -3.56 -16.93
C ASP A 78 0.60 -5.05 -16.98
N PRO A 79 -0.69 -5.39 -16.80
CA PRO A 79 -1.15 -6.77 -16.86
C PRO A 79 -0.88 -7.45 -18.22
N ASP A 80 -0.52 -6.67 -19.24
CA ASP A 80 -0.18 -7.13 -20.59
C ASP A 80 1.32 -7.44 -20.82
N GLU A 81 2.23 -7.20 -19.86
CA GLU A 81 3.67 -7.55 -20.02
C GLU A 81 3.99 -9.04 -19.76
N SER A 82 3.00 -9.85 -19.35
CA SER A 82 3.13 -11.30 -19.20
C SER A 82 2.40 -12.04 -20.33
N SER A 83 2.86 -11.87 -21.58
CA SER A 83 2.47 -12.69 -22.75
C SER A 83 3.64 -13.47 -23.32
#